data_AF-A0A954YPS1-F1
#
_entry.id   AF-A0A954YPS1-F1
#
_cell.length_a   1.000
_cell.length_b   1.000
_cell.length_c   1.000
_cell.angle_alpha   90.00
_cell.angle_beta   90.00
_cell.angle_gamma   90.00
#
_symmetry.space_group_name_H-M   'P 1'
#
loop_
_entity.id
_entity.type
_entity.pdbx_description
1 polymer ?
#
loop_
_entity_poly.entity_id
_entity_poly.type
_entity_poly.pdbx_seq_one_letter_code
_entity_poly.pdbx_strand_id
1 'polypeptide(L)'
;MSGHAYAPEPMIGLADYATDHSRKSMRWIPKRFPFLARWVGPLGDRGEKIALDFLKQAGFRIIQTNYVCPIGEIDIIAADGDVLVFVEVKTRRSDVENDPEESVNWHKRRKLTQVARHFIAHKNAHNMTARFDVVAIVMPESGKPVITHFVEAFAPTPR
;
A
#
# COMPACT_ATOMS: atom_id res chain seq x y z
N MET A 1 19.52 -28.57 -28.10
CA MET A 1 20.19 -27.43 -27.45
C MET A 1 19.31 -26.21 -27.60
N SER A 2 18.83 -25.62 -26.50
CA SER A 2 18.52 -24.19 -26.36
C SER A 2 17.93 -23.92 -24.97
N GLY A 3 18.81 -23.80 -23.97
CA GLY A 3 18.46 -23.21 -22.67
C GLY A 3 18.75 -21.72 -22.73
N HIS A 4 17.72 -20.88 -22.66
CA HIS A 4 17.91 -19.44 -22.48
C HIS A 4 18.14 -19.17 -20.99
N ALA A 5 19.36 -18.77 -20.66
CA ALA A 5 19.72 -18.28 -19.35
C ALA A 5 19.02 -16.95 -19.08
N TYR A 6 18.24 -16.88 -18.00
CA TYR A 6 17.75 -15.63 -17.44
C TYR A 6 18.94 -14.86 -16.85
N ALA A 7 19.25 -13.69 -17.41
CA ALA A 7 20.13 -12.72 -16.77
C ALA A 7 19.32 -11.91 -15.75
N PRO A 8 19.82 -11.66 -14.53
CA PRO A 8 19.14 -10.77 -13.58
C PRO A 8 19.20 -9.32 -14.08
N GLU A 9 18.03 -8.68 -14.18
CA GLU A 9 17.88 -7.25 -14.48
C GLU A 9 18.49 -6.39 -13.36
N PRO A 10 19.10 -5.23 -13.68
CA PRO A 10 19.71 -4.36 -12.67
C PRO A 10 18.65 -3.66 -11.81
N MET A 11 18.89 -3.66 -10.50
CA MET A 11 18.07 -2.96 -9.50
C MET A 11 18.13 -1.44 -9.70
N ILE A 12 16.96 -0.79 -9.77
CA ILE A 12 16.80 0.66 -9.99
C ILE A 12 17.27 1.44 -8.76
N GLY A 13 18.10 2.48 -8.98
CA GLY A 13 18.67 3.33 -7.93
C GLY A 13 17.75 4.48 -7.49
N LEU A 14 17.96 4.95 -6.25
CA LEU A 14 17.15 5.95 -5.54
C LEU A 14 16.96 7.31 -6.26
N ALA A 15 17.81 7.65 -7.24
CA ALA A 15 17.90 8.99 -7.83
C ALA A 15 16.83 9.31 -8.90
N ASP A 16 15.98 8.36 -9.27
CA ASP A 16 15.03 8.53 -10.38
C ASP A 16 13.69 9.19 -9.97
N TYR A 17 13.46 9.53 -8.71
CA TYR A 17 12.16 9.99 -8.21
C TYR A 17 12.20 11.43 -7.69
N ALA A 18 11.17 12.24 -7.99
CA ALA A 18 11.04 13.59 -7.43
C ALA A 18 10.35 13.49 -6.05
N THR A 19 11.01 13.96 -5.00
CA THR A 19 10.59 13.86 -3.60
C THR A 19 10.21 15.24 -3.06
N ASP A 20 8.97 15.43 -2.62
CA ASP A 20 8.61 16.50 -1.67
C ASP A 20 8.79 15.99 -0.23
N HIS A 21 9.37 16.81 0.64
CA HIS A 21 9.91 16.39 1.94
C HIS A 21 8.90 16.54 3.11
N SER A 22 7.62 16.82 2.82
CA SER A 22 6.57 16.79 3.84
C SER A 22 5.92 15.40 3.89
N ARG A 23 6.19 14.62 4.95
CA ARG A 23 5.71 13.22 5.12
C ARG A 23 4.17 13.04 5.21
N LYS A 24 3.36 14.09 5.02
CA LYS A 24 1.90 14.02 5.17
C LYS A 24 1.19 13.38 3.97
N SER A 25 1.75 13.53 2.77
CA SER A 25 1.26 12.85 1.58
C SER A 25 2.38 12.73 0.57
N MET A 26 2.70 11.51 0.15
CA MET A 26 3.73 11.27 -0.86
C MET A 26 3.08 10.82 -2.16
N ARG A 27 3.23 11.63 -3.21
CA ARG A 27 2.79 11.28 -4.56
C ARG A 27 3.97 10.68 -5.32
N TRP A 28 3.80 9.45 -5.81
CA TRP A 28 4.81 8.71 -6.55
C TRP A 28 4.33 8.45 -7.98
N ILE A 29 5.18 8.81 -8.94
CA ILE A 29 4.99 8.54 -10.37
C ILE A 29 6.19 7.68 -10.82
N PRO A 30 5.96 6.42 -11.25
CA PRO A 30 7.05 5.57 -11.71
C PRO A 30 7.72 6.18 -12.94
N LYS A 31 9.03 6.39 -12.93
CA LYS A 31 9.75 6.78 -14.16
C LYS A 31 9.94 5.61 -15.14
N ARG A 32 10.09 4.38 -14.63
CA ARG A 32 10.17 3.16 -15.45
C ARG A 32 9.14 2.15 -14.95
N PHE A 33 8.31 1.69 -15.89
CA PHE A 33 7.35 0.60 -15.69
C PHE A 33 7.66 -0.42 -16.78
N PRO A 34 7.69 -1.74 -16.52
CA PRO A 34 7.86 -2.73 -17.57
C PRO A 34 6.60 -2.69 -18.44
N PHE A 35 6.67 -1.93 -19.54
CA PHE A 35 5.59 -1.71 -20.50
C PHE A 35 5.10 -3.03 -21.15
N LEU A 36 5.90 -4.11 -21.04
CA LEU A 36 5.59 -5.43 -21.58
C LEU A 36 4.95 -6.42 -20.59
N ALA A 37 4.82 -6.10 -19.30
CA ALA A 37 4.07 -6.98 -18.40
C ALA A 37 2.58 -6.83 -18.68
N ARG A 38 2.01 -7.74 -19.49
CA ARG A 38 0.55 -7.85 -19.62
C ARG A 38 0.01 -8.30 -18.27
N TRP A 39 -0.47 -7.33 -17.48
CA TRP A 39 -1.13 -7.60 -16.21
C TRP A 39 -2.40 -8.41 -16.48
N VAL A 40 -2.44 -9.67 -16.05
CA VAL A 40 -3.62 -10.55 -16.12
C VAL A 40 -4.17 -10.64 -14.71
N GLY A 41 -5.43 -10.27 -14.51
CA GLY A 41 -6.09 -10.27 -13.19
C GLY A 41 -7.04 -9.08 -12.97
N PRO A 42 -7.95 -9.15 -11.98
CA PRO A 42 -8.80 -8.05 -11.54
C PRO A 42 -8.01 -6.76 -11.24
N LEU A 43 -8.69 -5.61 -11.32
CA LEU A 43 -8.08 -4.31 -11.08
C LEU A 43 -7.52 -4.18 -9.65
N GLY A 44 -8.21 -4.77 -8.66
CA GLY A 44 -7.79 -4.79 -7.26
C GLY A 44 -6.44 -5.46 -7.05
N ASP A 45 -6.28 -6.70 -7.52
CA ASP A 45 -5.04 -7.49 -7.39
C ASP A 45 -3.82 -6.77 -7.99
N ARG A 46 -4.02 -6.06 -9.10
CA ARG A 46 -2.95 -5.25 -9.72
C ARG A 46 -2.56 -4.09 -8.82
N GLY A 47 -3.55 -3.42 -8.23
CA GLY A 47 -3.32 -2.35 -7.28
C GLY A 47 -2.59 -2.83 -6.03
N GLU A 48 -3.01 -3.93 -5.42
CA GLU A 48 -2.32 -4.52 -4.26
C GLU A 48 -0.85 -4.81 -4.56
N LYS A 49 -0.55 -5.41 -5.71
CA LYS A 49 0.82 -5.68 -6.13
C LYS A 49 1.64 -4.39 -6.31
N ILE A 50 1.06 -3.37 -6.94
CA ILE A 50 1.71 -2.06 -7.11
C ILE A 50 1.96 -1.39 -5.75
N ALA A 51 1.00 -1.46 -4.82
CA ALA A 51 1.14 -0.92 -3.46
C ALA A 51 2.26 -1.64 -2.69
N LEU A 52 2.34 -2.97 -2.80
CA LEU A 52 3.39 -3.76 -2.17
C LEU A 52 4.78 -3.37 -2.66
N ASP A 53 4.95 -3.27 -3.97
CA ASP A 53 6.24 -2.90 -4.57
C ASP A 53 6.62 -1.47 -4.19
N PHE A 54 5.65 -0.54 -4.18
CA PHE A 54 5.84 0.83 -3.71
C PHE A 54 6.30 0.89 -2.24
N LEU A 55 5.60 0.21 -1.33
CA LEU A 55 5.92 0.22 0.10
C LEU A 55 7.31 -0.38 0.37
N LYS A 56 7.65 -1.49 -0.30
CA LYS A 56 8.99 -2.09 -0.20
C LYS A 56 10.09 -1.11 -0.65
N GLN A 57 9.87 -0.42 -1.78
CA GLN A 57 10.82 0.58 -2.30
C GLN A 57 10.92 1.80 -1.39
N ALA A 58 9.84 2.16 -0.70
CA ALA A 58 9.81 3.21 0.31
C ALA A 58 10.46 2.80 1.65
N GLY A 59 10.99 1.58 1.76
CA GLY A 59 11.71 1.10 2.94
C GLY A 59 10.85 0.36 3.98
N PHE A 60 9.57 0.12 3.68
CA PHE A 60 8.70 -0.63 4.58
C PHE A 60 9.02 -2.12 4.53
N ARG A 61 9.04 -2.75 5.71
CA ARG A 61 9.15 -4.22 5.81
C ARG A 61 7.75 -4.82 5.81
N ILE A 62 7.37 -5.52 4.74
CA ILE A 62 6.08 -6.20 4.67
C ILE A 62 6.02 -7.34 5.69
N ILE A 63 5.00 -7.35 6.54
CA ILE A 63 4.77 -8.36 7.57
C ILE A 63 3.75 -9.39 7.08
N GLN A 64 2.62 -8.92 6.54
CA GLN A 64 1.56 -9.80 6.05
C GLN A 64 0.72 -9.07 4.99
N THR A 65 0.20 -9.82 4.03
CA THR A 65 -0.73 -9.33 3.01
C THR A 65 -2.03 -10.12 3.10
N ASN A 66 -3.14 -9.51 2.71
CA ASN A 66 -4.47 -10.10 2.66
C ASN A 66 -4.83 -10.79 3.99
N TYR A 67 -4.65 -10.07 5.09
CA TYR A 67 -4.94 -10.58 6.43
C TYR A 67 -6.43 -10.58 6.66
N VAL A 68 -6.98 -11.76 6.94
CA VAL A 68 -8.40 -11.98 7.21
C VAL A 68 -8.57 -12.51 8.64
N CYS A 69 -9.57 -12.00 9.34
CA CYS A 69 -10.00 -12.46 10.66
C CYS A 69 -11.54 -12.42 10.76
N PRO A 70 -12.15 -12.95 11.83
CA PRO A 70 -13.63 -12.96 11.96
C PRO A 70 -14.29 -11.57 11.91
N ILE A 71 -13.52 -10.50 12.17
CA ILE A 71 -14.02 -9.12 12.18
C ILE A 71 -13.99 -8.52 10.77
N GLY A 72 -13.04 -8.92 9.93
CA GLY A 72 -12.78 -8.30 8.64
C GLY A 72 -11.37 -8.56 8.12
N GLU A 73 -10.96 -7.73 7.17
CA GLU A 73 -9.71 -7.85 6.45
C GLU A 73 -8.91 -6.54 6.44
N ILE A 74 -7.61 -6.65 6.15
CA ILE A 74 -6.70 -5.55 5.84
C ILE A 74 -5.73 -6.03 4.74
N ASP A 75 -5.51 -5.19 3.74
CA ASP A 75 -4.78 -5.56 2.53
C ASP A 75 -3.29 -5.78 2.80
N ILE A 76 -2.65 -4.86 3.53
CA ILE A 76 -1.22 -4.93 3.83
C ILE A 76 -0.95 -4.52 5.27
N ILE A 77 -0.14 -5.31 5.95
CA ILE A 77 0.45 -4.99 7.25
C ILE A 77 1.97 -4.90 7.05
N ALA A 78 2.57 -3.78 7.43
CA ALA A 78 3.98 -3.52 7.27
C ALA A 78 4.60 -2.91 8.53
N ALA A 79 5.93 -2.91 8.62
CA ALA A 79 6.69 -2.17 9.62
C ALA A 79 7.43 -1.00 8.98
N ASP A 80 7.32 0.15 9.63
CA ASP A 80 8.06 1.39 9.37
C ASP A 80 8.84 1.73 10.65
N GLY A 81 10.07 1.20 10.75
CA GLY A 81 10.79 1.15 12.03
C GLY A 81 10.00 0.37 13.09
N ASP A 82 9.71 1.03 14.21
CA ASP A 82 8.96 0.48 15.36
C ASP A 82 7.44 0.69 15.25
N VAL A 83 6.96 1.19 14.11
CA VAL A 83 5.54 1.43 13.84
C VAL A 83 4.99 0.28 13.02
N LEU A 84 3.90 -0.32 13.50
CA LEU A 84 3.08 -1.28 12.76
C LEU A 84 2.03 -0.53 11.93
N VAL A 85 2.14 -0.65 10.62
CA VAL A 85 1.34 0.11 9.66
C VAL A 85 0.31 -0.81 9.01
N PHE A 86 -0.96 -0.46 9.20
CA PHE A 86 -2.11 -1.13 8.58
C PHE A 86 -2.54 -0.32 7.38
N VAL A 87 -2.35 -0.88 6.18
CA VAL A 87 -2.56 -0.19 4.92
C VAL A 87 -3.78 -0.75 4.21
N GLU A 88 -4.68 0.15 3.85
CA GLU A 88 -5.76 -0.11 2.89
C GLU A 88 -5.32 0.35 1.50
N VAL A 89 -5.50 -0.51 0.49
CA VAL A 89 -5.19 -0.22 -0.91
C VAL A 89 -6.47 0.12 -1.65
N LYS A 90 -6.47 1.28 -2.30
CA LYS A 90 -7.61 1.73 -3.11
C LYS A 90 -7.21 1.91 -4.55
N THR A 91 -7.88 1.17 -5.43
CA THR A 91 -7.57 1.18 -6.85
C THR A 91 -8.73 1.70 -7.66
N ARG A 92 -8.48 2.69 -8.52
CA ARG A 92 -9.51 3.30 -9.39
C ARG A 92 -8.95 3.61 -10.78
N ARG A 93 -9.84 3.78 -11.76
CA ARG A 93 -9.45 4.12 -13.15
C ARG A 93 -9.29 5.61 -13.43
N SER A 94 -9.94 6.47 -12.66
CA SER A 94 -9.96 7.91 -12.89
C SER A 94 -9.67 8.68 -11.59
N ASP A 95 -9.19 9.91 -11.75
CA ASP A 95 -8.76 10.77 -10.65
C ASP A 95 -9.92 11.58 -10.07
N VAL A 96 -10.89 10.91 -9.47
CA VAL A 96 -11.87 11.61 -8.62
C VAL A 96 -11.23 11.74 -7.24
N GLU A 97 -10.71 12.94 -6.96
CA GLU A 97 -10.21 13.33 -5.64
C GLU A 97 -11.34 13.23 -4.63
N ASN A 98 -11.22 12.29 -3.69
CA ASN A 98 -11.84 12.40 -2.38
C ASN A 98 -10.69 12.22 -1.38
N ASP A 99 -10.65 13.08 -0.36
CA ASP A 99 -9.64 13.01 0.71
C ASP A 99 -9.65 11.58 1.29
N PRO A 100 -8.51 11.00 1.73
CA PRO A 100 -8.48 9.65 2.32
C PRO A 100 -9.44 9.57 3.50
N GLU A 101 -9.52 10.66 4.25
CA GLU A 101 -10.44 10.86 5.36
C GLU A 101 -11.90 10.71 4.96
N GLU A 102 -12.31 11.33 3.85
CA GLU A 102 -13.66 11.22 3.29
C GLU A 102 -13.90 9.84 2.66
N SER A 103 -12.84 9.24 2.11
CA SER A 103 -12.91 7.96 1.44
C SER A 103 -13.05 6.78 2.42
N VAL A 104 -12.60 6.91 3.67
CA VAL A 104 -12.74 5.91 4.73
C VAL A 104 -13.74 6.41 5.75
N ASN A 105 -15.02 6.08 5.53
CA ASN A 105 -16.09 6.45 6.44
C ASN A 105 -15.89 5.86 7.85
N TRP A 106 -16.65 6.39 8.82
CA TRP A 106 -16.54 6.00 10.22
C TRP A 106 -16.69 4.49 10.46
N HIS A 107 -17.62 3.83 9.75
CA HIS A 107 -17.82 2.38 9.87
C HIS A 107 -16.58 1.59 9.44
N LYS A 108 -15.94 2.01 8.33
CA LYS A 108 -14.71 1.39 7.85
C LYS A 108 -13.55 1.64 8.79
N ARG A 109 -13.37 2.88 9.30
CA ARG A 109 -12.36 3.20 10.33
C ARG A 109 -12.53 2.31 11.57
N ARG A 110 -13.77 2.14 12.05
CA ARG A 110 -14.08 1.29 13.21
C ARG A 110 -13.79 -0.19 12.96
N LYS A 111 -14.11 -0.70 11.77
CA LYS A 111 -13.82 -2.09 11.38
C LYS A 111 -12.31 -2.34 11.31
N LEU A 112 -11.57 -1.47 10.59
CA LEU A 112 -10.11 -1.57 10.45
C LEU A 112 -9.40 -1.44 11.81
N THR A 113 -9.88 -0.55 12.69
CA THR A 113 -9.34 -0.44 14.06
C THR A 113 -9.48 -1.75 14.83
N GLN A 114 -10.61 -2.46 14.69
CA GLN A 114 -10.83 -3.74 15.36
C GLN A 114 -10.00 -4.87 14.74
N VAL A 115 -9.86 -4.90 13.41
CA VAL A 115 -8.97 -5.86 12.70
C VAL A 115 -7.52 -5.69 13.18
N ALA A 116 -7.04 -4.44 13.26
CA ALA A 116 -5.70 -4.15 13.77
C ALA A 116 -5.50 -4.60 15.22
N ARG A 117 -6.47 -4.33 16.10
CA ARG A 117 -6.44 -4.81 17.50
C ARG A 117 -6.38 -6.33 17.57
N HIS A 118 -7.17 -7.02 16.75
CA HIS A 118 -7.14 -8.48 16.68
C HIS A 118 -5.77 -8.98 16.22
N PHE A 119 -5.18 -8.39 15.19
CA PHE A 119 -3.84 -8.74 14.73
C PHE A 119 -2.78 -8.54 15.82
N ILE A 120 -2.78 -7.38 16.49
CA ILE A 120 -1.81 -7.04 17.55
C ILE A 120 -1.89 -8.04 18.70
N ALA A 121 -3.10 -8.36 19.16
CA ALA A 121 -3.30 -9.36 20.20
C ALA A 121 -2.85 -10.76 19.75
N HIS A 122 -3.19 -11.16 18.54
CA HIS A 122 -2.84 -12.47 17.98
C HIS A 122 -1.32 -12.64 17.77
N LYS A 123 -0.61 -11.57 17.42
CA LYS A 123 0.85 -11.58 17.20
C LYS A 123 1.67 -11.12 18.41
N ASN A 124 1.02 -10.84 19.55
CA ASN A 124 1.66 -10.31 20.75
C ASN A 124 2.51 -9.05 20.49
N ALA A 125 2.06 -8.18 19.58
CA ALA A 125 2.80 -7.01 19.10
C ALA A 125 2.50 -5.74 19.91
N HIS A 126 2.22 -5.88 21.21
CA HIS A 126 1.71 -4.80 22.06
C HIS A 126 2.68 -3.63 22.29
N ASN A 127 3.97 -3.85 22.05
CA ASN A 127 5.01 -2.83 22.23
C ASN A 127 5.18 -1.92 21.01
N MET A 128 4.51 -2.22 19.89
CA MET A 128 4.58 -1.39 18.68
C MET A 128 3.45 -0.38 18.65
N THR A 129 3.76 0.82 18.16
CA THR A 129 2.73 1.81 17.84
C THR A 129 1.99 1.36 16.57
N ALA A 130 0.70 1.66 16.47
CA ALA A 130 -0.10 1.31 15.30
C ALA A 130 -0.51 2.56 14.53
N ARG A 131 -0.35 2.53 13.21
CA ARG A 131 -0.75 3.59 12.28
C ARG A 131 -1.64 3.02 11.18
N PHE A 132 -2.57 3.82 10.69
CA PHE A 132 -3.41 3.47 9.54
C PHE A 132 -3.07 4.36 8.36
N ASP A 133 -2.67 3.73 7.25
CA ASP A 133 -2.31 4.41 6.02
C ASP A 133 -3.29 3.99 4.90
N VAL A 134 -3.39 4.82 3.87
CA VAL A 134 -4.08 4.49 2.62
C VAL A 134 -3.12 4.63 1.46
N VAL A 135 -3.04 3.62 0.60
CA VAL A 135 -2.34 3.72 -0.68
C VAL A 135 -3.39 3.77 -1.78
N ALA A 136 -3.55 4.95 -2.39
CA ALA A 136 -4.43 5.13 -3.54
C ALA A 136 -3.66 4.96 -4.84
N ILE A 137 -4.20 4.19 -5.76
CA ILE A 137 -3.62 3.89 -7.06
C ILE A 137 -4.65 4.26 -8.12
N VAL A 138 -4.29 5.24 -8.94
CA VAL A 138 -5.03 5.59 -10.15
C VAL A 138 -4.38 4.87 -11.31
N MET A 139 -5.10 3.92 -11.91
CA MET A 139 -4.69 3.18 -13.11
C MET A 139 -5.53 3.62 -14.30
N PRO A 140 -5.13 4.68 -15.02
CA PRO A 140 -5.84 5.11 -16.22
C PRO A 140 -5.77 4.05 -17.32
N GLU A 141 -6.71 4.09 -18.27
CA GLU A 141 -6.73 3.16 -19.41
C GLU A 141 -5.50 3.31 -20.31
N SER A 142 -4.91 4.51 -20.34
CA SER A 142 -3.64 4.79 -20.98
C SER A 142 -2.77 5.65 -20.06
N GLY A 143 -1.46 5.42 -20.09
CA GLY A 143 -0.49 6.12 -19.24
C GLY A 143 -0.01 5.27 -18.06
N LYS A 144 0.72 5.93 -17.15
CA LYS A 144 1.34 5.27 -15.99
C LYS A 144 0.40 5.32 -14.79
N PRO A 145 0.44 4.30 -13.91
CA PRO A 145 -0.26 4.39 -12.65
C PRO A 145 0.30 5.53 -11.81
N VAL A 146 -0.58 6.26 -11.15
CA VAL A 146 -0.22 7.28 -10.15
C VAL A 146 -0.51 6.70 -8.78
N ILE A 147 0.51 6.71 -7.91
CA ILE A 147 0.37 6.22 -6.54
C ILE A 147 0.40 7.43 -5.62
N THR A 148 -0.53 7.48 -4.66
CA THR A 148 -0.50 8.42 -3.56
C THR A 148 -0.57 7.65 -2.26
N HIS A 149 0.42 7.85 -1.40
CA HIS A 149 0.46 7.28 -0.05
C HIS A 149 0.09 8.34 0.97
N PHE A 150 -1.02 8.09 1.64
CA PHE A 150 -1.54 8.90 2.72
C PHE A 150 -1.14 8.27 4.04
N VAL A 151 -0.14 8.88 4.66
CA VAL A 151 0.40 8.50 5.95
C VAL A 151 -0.52 9.03 7.05
N GLU A 152 -0.82 8.20 8.05
CA GLU A 152 -1.79 8.56 9.10
C GLU A 152 -3.15 8.98 8.52
N ALA A 153 -3.62 8.26 7.50
CA ALA A 153 -4.85 8.56 6.77
C ALA A 153 -6.09 8.68 7.67
N PHE A 154 -6.09 8.05 8.85
CA PHE A 154 -7.06 8.31 9.90
C PHE A 154 -6.55 7.83 11.26
N ALA A 155 -7.07 8.43 12.33
CA ALA A 155 -6.86 7.96 13.70
C ALA A 155 -7.72 6.72 14.02
N PRO A 156 -7.22 5.78 14.84
CA PRO A 156 -8.02 4.65 15.32
C PRO A 156 -9.25 5.13 16.08
N THR A 157 -10.37 4.44 15.93
CA THR A 157 -11.58 4.79 16.67
C THR A 157 -11.46 4.37 18.15
N PRO A 158 -12.07 5.13 19.08
CA PRO A 158 -12.24 4.70 20.46
C PRO A 158 -12.94 3.33 20.55
N ARG A 159 -12.81 2.68 21.71
CA ARG A 159 -13.61 1.50 22.03
C ARG A 159 -15.07 1.88 22.22
#